data_AF-A0A2P6VGZ1-F1
#
_entry.id   AF-A0A2P6VGZ1-F1
#
_cell.length_a   1.000
_cell.length_b   1.000
_cell.length_c   1.000
_cell.angle_alpha   90.00
_cell.angle_beta   90.00
_cell.angle_gamma   90.00
#
_symmetry.space_group_name_H-M   'P 1'
#
loop_
_entity.id
_entity.type
_entity.pdbx_description
1 polymer ?
#
loop_
_entity_poly.entity_id
_entity_poly.type
_entity_poly.pdbx_seq_one_letter_code
_entity_poly.pdbx_strand_id
1 'polypeptide(L)'
;MSGANPAQILLLYRRILKAAARFPSVKRDGVIADIKTQFREHKGLANAAKINHELAVALRSLEQLEAYAGMSRSSPELDISLKGSCD
;
A
#
# COMPACT_ATOMS: atom_id res chain seq x y z
N MET A 1 -18.83 4.41 -14.56
CA MET A 1 -17.66 3.84 -13.87
C MET A 1 -16.41 4.35 -14.56
N SER A 2 -15.86 5.47 -14.08
CA SER A 2 -14.76 6.17 -14.74
C SER A 2 -13.45 5.43 -14.48
N GLY A 3 -12.71 5.11 -15.55
CA GLY A 3 -11.42 4.44 -15.47
C GLY A 3 -10.45 5.19 -14.56
N ALA A 4 -9.56 4.43 -13.92
CA ALA A 4 -8.58 4.97 -12.97
C ALA A 4 -7.80 6.14 -13.59
N ASN A 5 -7.99 7.34 -13.03
CA ASN A 5 -7.38 8.55 -13.54
C ASN A 5 -5.92 8.58 -13.07
N PRO A 6 -4.91 8.69 -13.95
CA PRO A 6 -3.50 8.62 -13.58
C PRO A 6 -3.11 9.63 -12.48
N ALA A 7 -3.76 10.79 -12.44
CA ALA A 7 -3.57 11.77 -11.37
C ALA A 7 -3.98 11.23 -9.99
N GLN A 8 -5.08 10.48 -9.89
CA GLN A 8 -5.52 9.88 -8.63
C GLN A 8 -4.61 8.75 -8.17
N ILE A 9 -4.10 7.94 -9.11
CA ILE A 9 -3.12 6.89 -8.80
C ILE A 9 -1.84 7.51 -8.21
N LEU A 10 -1.35 8.60 -8.82
CA LEU A 10 -0.16 9.31 -8.33
C LEU A 10 -0.38 9.95 -6.95
N LEU A 11 -1.57 10.49 -6.70
CA LEU A 11 -1.94 11.01 -5.38
C LEU A 11 -1.98 9.89 -4.33
N LEU A 12 -2.58 8.74 -4.66
CA LEU A 12 -2.62 7.57 -3.79
C LEU A 12 -1.21 7.07 -3.47
N TYR A 13 -0.36 6.92 -4.48
CA TYR A 13 1.04 6.53 -4.33
C TYR A 13 1.79 7.47 -3.36
N ARG A 14 1.64 8.79 -3.52
CA ARG A 14 2.28 9.78 -2.63
C ARG A 14 1.77 9.65 -1.19
N ARG A 15 0.47 9.40 -1.00
CA ARG A 15 -0.11 9.19 0.34
C ARG A 15 0.44 7.93 1.01
N ILE A 16 0.51 6.82 0.28
CA ILE A 16 1.08 5.56 0.77
C ILE A 16 2.54 5.76 1.19
N LEU A 17 3.35 6.40 0.35
CA LEU A 17 4.74 6.68 0.70
C LEU A 17 4.86 7.56 1.95
N LYS A 18 3.99 8.56 2.10
CA LYS A 18 3.99 9.43 3.28
C LYS A 18 3.56 8.69 4.55
N ALA A 19 2.59 7.79 4.47
CA ALA A 19 2.17 6.94 5.58
C ALA A 19 3.26 5.93 5.95
N ALA A 20 3.83 5.24 4.96
CA ALA A 20 4.95 4.32 5.15
C ALA A 20 6.17 5.02 5.77
N ALA A 21 6.50 6.24 5.36
CA ALA A 21 7.60 7.01 5.96
C ALA A 21 7.43 7.31 7.46
N ARG A 22 6.18 7.32 7.95
CA ARG A 22 5.85 7.54 9.37
C ARG A 22 5.74 6.25 10.16
N PHE A 23 5.84 5.09 9.52
CA PHE A 23 5.74 3.79 10.17
C PHE A 23 6.97 3.55 11.06
N PRO A 24 6.79 3.39 12.39
CA PRO A 24 7.90 3.25 13.34
C PRO A 24 8.42 1.80 13.33
N SER A 25 9.05 1.38 12.23
CA SER A 25 9.62 0.05 12.07
C SER A 25 11.02 0.10 11.48
N VAL A 26 11.91 -0.78 11.93
CA VAL A 26 13.23 -1.00 11.31
C VAL A 26 13.12 -1.48 9.86
N LYS A 27 11.97 -2.09 9.49
CA LYS A 27 11.69 -2.54 8.12
C LYS A 27 11.07 -1.45 7.23
N ARG A 28 10.89 -0.23 7.74
CA ARG A 28 10.24 0.89 7.02
C ARG A 28 10.82 1.08 5.63
N ASP A 29 12.14 1.13 5.52
CA ASP A 29 12.80 1.43 4.25
C ASP A 29 12.61 0.28 3.23
N GLY A 30 12.53 -0.97 3.71
CA GLY A 30 12.14 -2.13 2.91
C GLY A 30 10.70 -2.05 2.43
N VAL A 31 9.75 -1.71 3.32
CA VAL A 31 8.34 -1.50 2.95
C VAL A 31 8.19 -0.41 1.88
N ILE A 32 8.90 0.70 2.04
CA ILE A 32 8.92 1.78 1.04
C ILE A 32 9.50 1.30 -0.30
N ALA A 33 10.56 0.49 -0.27
CA ALA A 33 11.17 -0.05 -1.48
C ALA A 33 10.19 -0.99 -2.21
N ASP A 34 9.54 -1.89 -1.50
CA ASP A 34 8.56 -2.83 -2.07
C ASP A 34 7.37 -2.10 -2.69
N ILE A 35 6.82 -1.09 -2.01
CA ILE A 35 5.75 -0.24 -2.56
C ILE A 35 6.19 0.43 -3.86
N LYS A 36 7.42 0.97 -3.91
CA LYS A 36 7.96 1.58 -5.14
C LYS A 36 8.11 0.56 -6.26
N THR A 37 8.55 -0.65 -5.95
CA THR A 37 8.72 -1.75 -6.91
C THR A 37 7.37 -2.16 -7.49
N GLN A 38 6.37 -2.44 -6.66
CA GLN A 38 5.03 -2.82 -7.13
C GLN A 38 4.40 -1.75 -8.04
N PHE A 39 4.47 -0.46 -7.66
CA PHE A 39 3.94 0.62 -8.51
C PHE A 39 4.70 0.76 -9.84
N ARG A 40 6.01 0.42 -9.88
CA ARG A 40 6.78 0.41 -11.12
C ARG A 40 6.43 -0.77 -12.01
N GLU A 41 6.31 -1.96 -11.45
CA GLU A 41 5.92 -3.18 -12.17
C GLU A 41 4.51 -3.04 -12.78
N HIS A 42 3.60 -2.42 -12.03
CA HIS A 42 2.22 -2.22 -12.45
C HIS A 42 2.01 -0.99 -13.36
N LYS A 43 3.06 -0.20 -13.63
CA LYS A 43 3.00 0.97 -14.53
C LYS A 43 2.52 0.62 -15.94
N GLY A 44 2.80 -0.60 -16.40
CA GLY A 44 2.42 -1.10 -17.72
C GLY A 44 1.06 -1.78 -17.79
N LEU A 45 0.29 -1.85 -16.68
CA LEU A 45 -1.02 -2.50 -16.69
C LEU A 45 -2.00 -1.68 -17.54
N ALA A 46 -2.48 -2.28 -18.62
CA ALA A 46 -3.51 -1.71 -19.50
C ALA A 46 -4.93 -2.25 -19.20
N ASN A 47 -5.02 -3.34 -18.42
CA ASN A 47 -6.30 -3.97 -18.10
C ASN A 47 -6.98 -3.24 -16.93
N ALA A 48 -8.11 -2.58 -17.21
CA ALA A 48 -8.89 -1.83 -16.23
C ALA A 48 -9.33 -2.65 -15.00
N ALA A 49 -9.67 -3.93 -15.17
CA ALA A 49 -10.06 -4.79 -14.05
C ALA A 49 -8.88 -5.05 -13.11
N LYS A 50 -7.68 -5.26 -13.67
CA LYS A 50 -6.45 -5.42 -12.88
C LYS A 50 -6.09 -4.12 -12.17
N ILE A 51 -6.15 -2.97 -12.86
CA ILE A 51 -5.88 -1.66 -12.25
C ILE A 51 -6.81 -1.41 -11.06
N ASN A 52 -8.11 -1.70 -11.20
CA ASN A 52 -9.07 -1.53 -10.11
C ASN A 52 -8.79 -2.47 -8.93
N HIS A 53 -8.38 -3.71 -9.20
CA HIS A 53 -7.97 -4.65 -8.16
C HIS A 53 -6.74 -4.15 -7.39
N GLU A 54 -5.68 -3.76 -8.10
CA GLU A 54 -4.45 -3.21 -7.50
C GLU A 54 -4.72 -1.93 -6.72
N LEU A 55 -5.61 -1.07 -7.20
CA LEU A 55 -6.04 0.12 -6.47
C LEU A 55 -6.78 -0.22 -5.17
N ALA A 56 -7.66 -1.22 -5.19
CA ALA A 56 -8.36 -1.66 -3.99
C ALA A 56 -7.39 -2.23 -2.95
N VAL A 57 -6.37 -2.98 -3.39
CA VAL A 57 -5.29 -3.48 -2.52
C VAL A 57 -4.50 -2.31 -1.94
N ALA A 58 -4.04 -1.38 -2.78
CA ALA A 58 -3.26 -0.21 -2.36
C ALA A 58 -4.03 0.68 -1.36
N LEU A 59 -5.34 0.85 -1.53
CA LEU A 59 -6.20 1.59 -0.61
C LEU A 59 -6.29 0.92 0.77
N ARG A 60 -6.47 -0.41 0.82
CA ARG A 60 -6.44 -1.14 2.09
C ARG A 60 -5.08 -1.05 2.77
N SER A 61 -3.99 -1.19 2.02
CA SER A 61 -2.64 -1.06 2.57
C SER A 61 -2.39 0.35 3.12
N LEU A 62 -2.91 1.40 2.46
CA LEU A 62 -2.86 2.76 2.97
C LEU A 62 -3.58 2.90 4.31
N GLU A 63 -4.81 2.39 4.40
CA GLU A 63 -5.62 2.45 5.63
C GLU A 63 -4.90 1.77 6.79
N GLN A 64 -4.29 0.61 6.54
CA GLN A 64 -3.48 -0.09 7.54
C GLN A 64 -2.25 0.74 7.95
N LEU A 65 -1.48 1.27 6.99
CA LEU A 65 -0.32 2.10 7.28
C LEU A 65 -0.69 3.37 8.05
N GLU A 66 -1.80 4.02 7.70
CA GLU A 66 -2.32 5.20 8.40
C GLU A 66 -2.76 4.83 9.83
N ALA A 67 -3.40 3.67 10.04
CA ALA A 67 -3.75 3.16 11.36
C ALA A 67 -2.52 2.92 12.24
N TYR A 68 -1.45 2.33 11.68
CA TYR A 68 -0.20 2.12 12.41
C TYR A 68 0.60 3.40 12.64
N ALA A 69 0.58 4.33 11.68
CA ALA A 69 1.23 5.63 11.81
C ALA A 69 0.49 6.57 12.79
N GLY A 70 -0.73 6.22 13.19
CA GLY A 70 -1.64 7.03 13.99
C GLY A 70 -2.12 6.36 15.28
N MET A 71 -1.22 5.75 16.07
CA MET A 71 -1.54 5.20 17.41
C MET A 71 -2.30 6.19 18.33
N SER A 72 -3.63 6.19 18.23
CA SER A 72 -4.66 6.33 19.27
C SER A 72 -6.01 6.16 18.53
N ARG A 73 -6.89 5.22 18.85
CA ARG A 73 -7.20 4.55 20.12
C ARG A 73 -7.92 3.24 19.77
N SER A 74 -7.79 2.20 20.59
CA SER A 74 -8.38 0.86 20.47
C SER A 74 -7.81 -0.05 19.36
N SER A 75 -6.80 -0.84 19.76
CA SER A 75 -6.44 -2.13 19.16
C SER A 75 -7.66 -3.08 19.13
N PRO A 76 -7.64 -4.08 18.24
CA PRO A 76 -7.13 -5.37 18.70
C PRO A 76 -6.10 -6.00 17.75
N GLU A 77 -5.23 -6.80 18.38
CA GLU A 77 -4.36 -7.81 17.78
C GLU A 77 -4.91 -8.38 16.47
N LEU A 78 -4.17 -8.21 15.38
CA LEU A 78 -4.36 -9.08 14.22
C LEU A 78 -2.99 -9.50 13.72
N ASP A 79 -2.68 -10.74 14.09
CA ASP A 79 -1.72 -11.67 13.55
C ASP A 79 -1.52 -11.47 12.03
N ILE A 80 -0.53 -10.65 11.68
CA ILE A 80 -0.06 -10.59 10.31
C ILE A 80 0.80 -11.83 10.13
N SER A 81 0.12 -12.93 9.80
CA SER A 81 0.72 -14.07 9.14
C SER A 81 1.24 -13.59 7.78
N LEU A 82 2.38 -12.89 7.80
CA LEU A 82 3.30 -12.81 6.67
C LEU A 82 3.79 -14.24 6.49
N LYS A 83 2.95 -15.06 5.85
CA LYS A 83 3.29 -16.40 5.41
C LYS A 83 4.42 -16.23 4.41
N GLY A 84 5.64 -16.26 4.93
CA GLY A 84 6.84 -16.55 4.19
C GLY A 84 6.59 -17.89 3.52
N SER A 85 6.29 -17.85 2.22
CA SER A 85 6.63 -18.96 1.35
C SER A 85 8.14 -18.92 1.21
N CYS A 86 8.81 -19.72 2.04
CA CYS A 86 10.14 -20.24 1.76
C CYS A 86 10.07 -21.75 2.04
N ASP A 87 10.30 -22.50 0.97
CA ASP A 87 10.27 -23.97 0.77
C ASP A 87 8.89 -24.66 0.70
#